data_AF-A0A2T7D723-F1
#
_entry.id   AF-A0A2T7D723-F1
#
_cell.length_a   1.000
_cell.length_b   1.000
_cell.length_c   1.000
_cell.angle_alpha   90.00
_cell.angle_beta   90.00
_cell.angle_gamma   90.00
#
_symmetry.space_group_name_H-M   'P 1'
#
loop_
_entity.id
_entity.type
_entity.pdbx_description
1 polymer ?
#
loop_
_entity_poly.entity_id
_entity_poly.type
_entity_poly.pdbx_seq_one_letter_code
_entity_poly.pdbx_strand_id
1 'polypeptide(L)'
;MEPHLDLQPCLNFQAFIWRKFGLPVNVRAGYEHESFVWYVVSFGRCKSKLSLVSVGNFLQVTLGGQVVAFKVSLLHDRIFSFVVSSWQVGFQI
;
A
#
# COMPACT_ATOMS: atom_id res chain seq x y z
N MET A 1 -4.03 11.45 -23.30
CA MET A 1 -3.10 12.26 -22.48
C MET A 1 -3.09 11.61 -21.12
N GLU A 2 -2.13 10.73 -20.85
CA GLU A 2 -2.04 10.08 -19.54
C GLU A 2 -1.59 11.14 -18.52
N PRO A 3 -2.26 11.28 -17.37
CA PRO A 3 -1.79 12.19 -16.33
C PRO A 3 -0.43 11.68 -15.85
N HIS A 4 0.60 12.51 -15.99
CA HIS A 4 1.90 12.29 -15.36
C HIS A 4 1.70 12.37 -13.84
N LEU A 5 1.41 11.23 -13.21
CA LEU A 5 1.37 11.10 -11.76
C LEU A 5 2.79 11.33 -11.25
N ASP A 6 2.98 12.41 -10.48
CA ASP A 6 4.24 12.66 -9.81
C ASP A 6 4.43 11.58 -8.73
N LEU A 7 5.43 10.71 -8.91
CA LEU A 7 5.76 9.61 -8.00
C LEU A 7 6.73 10.02 -6.89
N GLN A 8 7.27 11.24 -6.91
CA GLN A 8 8.17 11.73 -5.86
C GLN A 8 7.60 11.64 -4.44
N PRO A 9 6.30 11.92 -4.18
CA PRO A 9 5.74 11.82 -2.84
C PRO A 9 5.85 10.39 -2.27
N CYS A 10 5.57 9.39 -3.09
CA CYS A 10 5.61 7.99 -2.68
C CYS A 10 7.05 7.51 -2.49
N LEU A 11 7.99 7.95 -3.34
CA LEU A 11 9.42 7.66 -3.18
C LEU A 11 9.97 8.30 -1.90
N ASN A 12 9.55 9.52 -1.58
CA ASN A 12 9.92 10.21 -0.35
C ASN A 12 9.35 9.51 0.89
N PHE A 13 8.09 9.06 0.84
CA PHE A 13 7.49 8.29 1.92
C PHE A 13 8.20 6.95 2.13
N GLN A 14 8.47 6.21 1.05
CA GLN A 14 9.23 4.96 1.11
C GLN A 14 10.64 5.19 1.70
N ALA A 15 11.33 6.25 1.27
CA ALA A 15 12.65 6.60 1.81
C ALA A 15 12.58 7.02 3.29
N PHE A 16 11.51 7.71 3.70
CA PHE A 16 11.26 8.05 5.09
C PHE A 16 11.07 6.80 5.96
N ILE A 17 10.21 5.88 5.53
CA ILE A 17 9.98 4.60 6.23
C ILE A 17 11.29 3.81 6.35
N TRP A 18 12.06 3.73 5.26
CA TRP A 18 13.36 3.07 5.25
C TRP A 18 14.35 3.72 6.22
N ARG A 19 14.48 5.04 6.21
CA ARG A 19 15.38 5.77 7.11
C ARG A 19 14.97 5.65 8.58
N LYS A 20 13.67 5.60 8.87
CA LYS A 20 13.13 5.57 10.22
C LYS A 20 13.21 4.19 10.87
N PHE A 21 12.93 3.13 10.12
CA PHE A 21 12.81 1.77 10.66
C PHE A 21 13.80 0.77 10.08
N GLY A 22 14.50 1.09 8.99
CA GLY A 22 15.33 0.12 8.26
C GLY A 22 14.52 -0.96 7.55
N LEU A 23 13.20 -0.75 7.39
CA LEU A 23 12.27 -1.73 6.83
C LEU A 23 11.68 -1.22 5.51
N PRO A 24 11.40 -2.11 4.54
CA PRO A 24 10.67 -1.77 3.33
C PRO A 24 9.19 -1.49 3.63
N VAL A 25 8.45 -0.88 2.71
CA VAL A 25 6.99 -0.67 2.86
C VAL A 25 6.21 -1.98 2.68
N ASN A 26 6.58 -2.79 1.69
CA ASN A 26 5.98 -4.10 1.46
C ASN A 26 6.72 -5.24 2.14
N VAL A 27 6.01 -6.34 2.31
CA VAL A 27 6.58 -7.63 2.70
C VAL A 27 7.62 -8.06 1.67
N ARG A 28 8.80 -8.48 2.16
CA ARG A 28 9.80 -9.16 1.32
C ARG A 28 9.33 -10.58 1.04
N ALA A 29 9.37 -10.98 -0.24
CA ALA A 29 9.12 -12.37 -0.62
C ALA A 29 10.04 -13.31 0.20
N GLY A 30 9.45 -14.27 0.91
CA GLY A 30 10.16 -15.20 1.80
C GLY A 30 10.14 -14.86 3.30
N TYR A 31 9.74 -13.65 3.70
CA TYR A 31 9.60 -13.23 5.10
C TYR A 31 8.13 -13.18 5.55
N GLU A 32 7.34 -14.05 4.94
CA GLU A 32 5.90 -14.12 5.14
C GLU A 32 5.54 -14.40 6.61
N HIS A 33 6.32 -15.22 7.31
CA HIS A 33 5.98 -15.63 8.67
C HIS A 33 6.17 -14.58 9.76
N GLU A 34 6.91 -13.49 9.54
CA GLU A 34 7.39 -12.69 10.67
C GLU A 34 6.58 -11.43 10.98
N SER A 35 5.77 -10.87 10.07
CA SER A 35 5.09 -9.59 10.36
C SER A 35 3.98 -9.21 9.36
N PHE A 36 2.97 -10.06 9.17
CA PHE A 36 1.80 -9.62 8.41
C PHE A 36 0.91 -8.72 9.28
N VAL A 37 0.86 -7.43 8.96
CA VAL A 37 -0.16 -6.54 9.51
C VAL A 37 -1.16 -6.18 8.42
N TRP A 38 -2.41 -6.59 8.65
CA TRP A 38 -3.53 -6.34 7.77
C TRP A 38 -4.12 -4.97 8.09
N TYR A 39 -4.11 -4.08 7.10
CA TYR A 39 -4.76 -2.77 7.16
C TYR A 39 -6.01 -2.78 6.30
N VAL A 40 -6.96 -1.94 6.68
CA VAL A 40 -8.22 -1.76 5.95
C VAL A 40 -8.28 -0.32 5.44
N VAL A 41 -8.59 -0.17 4.17
CA VAL A 41 -8.82 1.13 3.52
C VAL A 41 -10.24 1.16 2.97
N SER A 42 -10.93 2.27 3.22
CA SER A 42 -12.27 2.54 2.69
C SER A 42 -12.21 3.70 1.71
N PHE A 43 -12.71 3.49 0.49
CA PHE A 43 -12.76 4.53 -0.52
C PHE A 43 -14.15 5.19 -0.56
N GLY A 44 -14.26 6.33 0.11
CA GLY A 44 -15.44 7.19 0.05
C GLY A 44 -15.59 7.89 -1.30
N ARG A 45 -16.82 8.12 -1.75
CA ARG A 45 -17.18 8.99 -2.90
C ARG A 45 -16.63 8.59 -4.29
N CYS A 46 -16.07 7.40 -4.46
CA CYS A 46 -15.75 6.90 -5.80
C CYS A 46 -17.03 6.67 -6.62
N LYS A 47 -17.13 7.31 -7.81
CA LYS A 47 -18.26 7.10 -8.73
C LYS A 47 -18.16 5.75 -9.47
N SER A 48 -16.97 5.18 -9.55
CA SER A 48 -16.67 3.90 -10.18
C SER A 48 -16.43 2.80 -9.14
N LYS A 49 -16.74 1.55 -9.53
CA LYS A 49 -16.26 0.38 -8.78
C LYS A 49 -14.75 0.29 -8.93
N LEU A 50 -14.03 0.36 -7.81
CA LEU A 50 -12.58 0.19 -7.80
C LEU A 50 -12.24 -1.30 -7.94
N SER A 51 -11.34 -1.61 -8.88
CA SER A 51 -10.78 -2.96 -8.99
C SER A 51 -9.63 -3.14 -7.99
N LEU A 52 -9.30 -4.39 -7.65
CA LEU A 52 -8.15 -4.71 -6.79
C LEU A 52 -6.84 -4.11 -7.36
N VAL A 53 -6.69 -4.14 -8.68
CA VAL A 53 -5.53 -3.57 -9.38
C VAL A 53 -5.49 -2.05 -9.23
N SER A 54 -6.63 -1.38 -9.40
CA SER A 54 -6.72 0.07 -9.20
C SER A 54 -6.35 0.47 -7.78
N VAL A 55 -6.86 -0.26 -6.78
CA VAL A 55 -6.52 -0.02 -5.36
C VAL A 55 -5.04 -0.25 -5.10
N GLY A 56 -4.46 -1.34 -5.64
CA GLY A 56 -3.03 -1.60 -5.53
C GLY A 56 -2.17 -0.48 -6.15
N ASN A 57 -2.59 0.06 -7.30
CA ASN A 57 -1.92 1.20 -7.93
C ASN A 57 -2.04 2.47 -7.07
N PHE A 58 -3.21 2.74 -6.47
CA PHE A 58 -3.38 3.85 -5.54
C PHE A 58 -2.47 3.72 -4.32
N LEU A 59 -2.39 2.52 -3.74
CA LEU A 59 -1.48 2.24 -2.63
C LEU A 59 -0.02 2.45 -3.04
N GLN A 60 0.38 2.01 -4.24
CA GLN A 60 1.74 2.25 -4.73
C GLN A 60 2.05 3.73 -4.94
N VAL A 61 1.13 4.51 -5.52
CA VAL A 61 1.34 5.95 -5.74
C VAL A 61 1.32 6.74 -4.43
N THR A 62 0.66 6.23 -3.39
CA THR A 62 0.58 6.91 -2.09
C THR A 62 1.73 6.51 -1.16
N LEU A 63 1.99 5.21 -1.06
CA LEU A 63 2.89 4.61 -0.06
C LEU A 63 4.22 4.15 -0.66
N GLY A 64 4.30 4.02 -1.98
CA GLY A 64 5.43 3.38 -2.65
C GLY A 64 5.34 1.86 -2.68
N GLY A 65 6.48 1.24 -2.94
CA GLY A 65 6.57 -0.20 -3.00
C GLY A 65 6.02 -0.83 -4.29
N GLN A 66 5.57 -2.09 -4.19
CA GLN A 66 5.16 -2.96 -5.29
C GLN A 66 3.70 -3.37 -5.11
N VAL A 67 2.89 -3.13 -6.14
CA VAL A 67 1.43 -3.42 -6.17
C VAL A 67 1.13 -4.86 -5.73
N VAL A 68 1.87 -5.83 -6.28
CA VAL A 68 1.66 -7.26 -6.01
C VAL A 68 1.92 -7.64 -4.56
N ALA A 69 2.79 -6.91 -3.87
CA ALA A 69 3.22 -7.23 -2.52
C ALA A 69 2.27 -6.67 -1.45
N PHE A 70 1.30 -5.82 -1.82
CA PHE A 70 0.24 -5.35 -0.93
C PHE A 70 -0.86 -6.39 -0.69
N LYS A 71 -0.94 -7.48 -1.46
CA LYS A 71 -1.95 -8.54 -1.31
C LYS A 71 -3.38 -8.00 -1.12
N VAL A 72 -3.76 -7.02 -1.95
CA VAL A 72 -5.04 -6.30 -1.82
C VAL A 72 -6.21 -7.27 -1.98
N SER A 73 -7.13 -7.26 -1.01
CA SER A 73 -8.34 -8.07 -1.01
C SER A 73 -9.57 -7.20 -0.78
N LEU A 74 -10.70 -7.54 -1.40
CA LEU A 74 -11.97 -6.85 -1.17
C LEU A 74 -12.66 -7.47 0.05
N LEU A 75 -12.94 -6.66 1.08
CA LEU A 75 -13.69 -7.10 2.26
C LEU A 75 -15.21 -6.87 2.09
N HIS A 76 -15.59 -5.67 1.63
CA HIS A 76 -16.99 -5.28 1.45
C HIS A 76 -17.08 -4.13 0.43
N ASP A 77 -18.28 -3.67 0.04
CA ASP A 77 -18.44 -2.59 -0.96
C ASP A 77 -17.51 -1.40 -0.66
N ARG A 78 -16.45 -1.26 -1.49
CA ARG A 78 -15.41 -0.21 -1.42
C ARG A 78 -14.48 -0.27 -0.20
N ILE A 79 -14.54 -1.33 0.58
CA ILE A 79 -13.63 -1.61 1.70
C ILE A 79 -12.66 -2.69 1.26
N PHE A 80 -11.38 -2.36 1.26
CA PHE A 80 -10.31 -3.26 0.86
C PHE A 80 -9.35 -3.46 2.02
N SER A 81 -8.77 -4.66 2.13
CA SER A 81 -7.63 -4.90 2.98
C SER A 81 -6.34 -4.98 2.16
N PHE A 82 -5.23 -4.64 2.80
CA PHE A 82 -3.89 -4.76 2.24
C PHE A 82 -2.89 -5.06 3.34
N VAL A 83 -1.70 -5.52 2.95
CA VAL A 83 -0.64 -5.98 3.83
C VAL A 83 0.59 -5.10 3.67
N VAL A 84 1.22 -4.79 4.79
CA VAL A 84 2.48 -4.04 4.87
C VAL A 84 3.56 -4.89 5.56
N SER A 85 4.81 -4.45 5.49
CA SER A 85 5.97 -5.21 5.99
C SER A 85 6.00 -5.42 7.50
N SER A 86 5.51 -4.47 8.29
CA SER A 86 5.52 -4.55 9.76
C SER A 86 4.52 -3.59 10.40
N TRP A 87 4.22 -3.83 11.68
CA TRP A 87 3.36 -2.95 12.48
C TRP A 87 3.91 -1.51 12.55
N GLN A 88 5.23 -1.34 12.65
CA GLN A 88 5.87 -0.03 12.71
C GLN A 88 5.63 0.80 11.45
N VAL A 89 5.71 0.15 10.29
CA VAL A 89 5.39 0.78 9.00
C VAL A 89 3.91 1.12 8.93
N GLY A 90 3.06 0.17 9.32
CA GLY A 90 1.62 0.36 9.34
C GLY A 90 1.13 1.52 10.22
N PHE A 91 1.77 1.78 11.36
CA PHE A 91 1.45 2.92 12.22
C PHE A 91 1.85 4.29 11.65
N GLN A 92 2.59 4.34 10.55
CA GLN A 92 2.92 5.59 9.86
C GLN A 92 2.03 5.87 8.64
N ILE A 93 1.10 4.96 8.34
CA ILE A 93 0.13 5.05 7.26
C ILE A 93 -1.20 5.53 7.84
#